data_AF-A0A6U1SJF4-F1
#
_entry.id   AF-A0A6U1SJF4-F1
#
_cell.length_a   1.000
_cell.length_b   1.000
_cell.length_c   1.000
_cell.angle_alpha   90.00
_cell.angle_beta   90.00
_cell.angle_gamma   90.00
#
_symmetry.space_group_name_H-M   'P 1'
#
loop_
_entity.id
_entity.type
_entity.pdbx_description
1 polymer ?
#
loop_
_entity_poly.entity_id
_entity_poly.type
_entity_poly.pdbx_seq_one_letter_code
_entity_poly.pdbx_strand_id
1 'polypeptide(L)'
;MASSSSSSAMKLLLRSDKPRRVIQALRLDIFGELPNLDNSRRSGTKILKQAHTGPYLARYYPDPIANSARKATPGYKTELEERRERKALVMRRRGKGAPKKGAGKRQQRK
;
A
#
# COMPACT_ATOMS: atom_id res chain seq x y z
N MET A 1 -24.40 -52.98 26.38
CA MET A 1 -23.00 -52.57 26.63
C MET A 1 -22.17 -52.88 25.38
N ALA A 2 -21.87 -51.89 24.54
CA ALA A 2 -21.10 -52.12 23.32
C ALA A 2 -20.26 -50.89 22.93
N SER A 3 -19.01 -51.17 22.51
CA SER A 3 -18.17 -50.37 21.61
C SER A 3 -17.37 -49.17 22.17
N SER A 4 -16.43 -49.41 23.09
CA SER A 4 -15.30 -48.49 23.34
C SER A 4 -14.05 -48.79 22.49
N SER A 5 -14.05 -49.86 21.68
CA SER A 5 -12.89 -50.36 20.92
C SER A 5 -12.71 -49.73 19.52
N SER A 6 -13.74 -49.09 18.95
CA SER A 6 -13.68 -48.50 17.59
C SER A 6 -12.80 -47.25 17.50
N SER A 7 -12.73 -46.45 18.57
CA SER A 7 -11.99 -45.18 18.61
C SER A 7 -10.46 -45.37 18.48
N SER A 8 -9.93 -46.47 19.01
CA SER A 8 -8.49 -46.77 18.99
C SER A 8 -8.01 -47.24 17.61
N ALA A 9 -8.80 -48.11 16.96
CA ALA A 9 -8.53 -48.59 15.60
C ALA A 9 -8.64 -47.46 14.58
N MET A 10 -9.62 -46.57 14.72
CA MET A 10 -9.74 -45.37 13.89
C MET A 10 -8.53 -44.43 14.07
N LYS A 11 -8.09 -44.18 15.31
CA LYS A 11 -6.86 -43.39 15.58
C LYS A 11 -5.61 -43.99 14.95
N LEU A 12 -5.46 -45.32 14.95
CA LEU A 12 -4.34 -46.02 14.31
C LEU A 12 -4.42 -45.96 12.79
N LEU A 13 -5.61 -46.11 12.20
CA LEU A 13 -5.84 -45.93 10.76
C LEU A 13 -5.54 -44.50 10.31
N LEU A 14 -5.97 -43.50 11.08
CA LEU A 14 -5.60 -42.09 10.86
C LEU A 14 -4.09 -41.81 11.07
N ARG A 15 -3.34 -42.75 11.65
CA ARG A 15 -1.88 -42.65 11.83
C ARG A 15 -1.09 -43.23 10.65
N SER A 16 -1.72 -44.05 9.81
CA SER A 16 -1.10 -44.66 8.62
C SER A 16 -0.95 -43.67 7.46
N ASP A 17 0.11 -43.84 6.66
CA ASP A 17 0.51 -42.84 5.65
C ASP A 17 -0.40 -42.79 4.42
N LYS A 18 -0.99 -43.92 4.02
CA LYS A 18 -1.84 -44.02 2.82
C LYS A 18 -3.11 -43.16 2.91
N PRO A 19 -3.98 -43.28 3.93
CA PRO A 19 -5.18 -42.45 4.02
C PRO A 19 -4.84 -40.97 4.23
N ARG A 20 -3.73 -40.66 4.92
CA ARG A 20 -3.24 -39.28 5.07
C ARG A 20 -2.92 -38.62 3.74
N ARG A 21 -2.27 -39.34 2.82
CA ARG A 21 -1.96 -38.83 1.47
C ARG A 21 -3.22 -38.57 0.65
N VAL A 22 -4.21 -39.46 0.72
CA VAL A 22 -5.49 -39.28 0.01
C VAL A 22 -6.22 -38.04 0.54
N ILE A 23 -6.31 -37.88 1.87
CA ILE A 23 -6.94 -36.70 2.47
C ILE A 23 -6.19 -35.41 2.11
N GLN A 24 -4.86 -35.44 2.08
CA GLN A 24 -4.06 -34.29 1.64
C GLN A 24 -4.32 -33.96 0.16
N ALA A 25 -4.34 -34.96 -0.73
CA ALA A 25 -4.63 -34.74 -2.15
C ALA A 25 -6.02 -34.13 -2.36
N LEU A 26 -7.04 -34.66 -1.66
CA LEU A 26 -8.39 -34.10 -1.69
C LEU A 26 -8.44 -32.67 -1.15
N ARG A 27 -7.66 -32.35 -0.11
CA ARG A 27 -7.59 -30.98 0.43
C ARG A 27 -7.00 -29.98 -0.58
N LEU A 28 -5.98 -30.38 -1.33
CA LEU A 28 -5.38 -29.56 -2.39
C LEU A 28 -6.40 -29.31 -3.52
N ASP A 29 -7.12 -30.35 -3.93
CA ASP A 29 -8.12 -30.29 -5.01
C ASP A 29 -9.35 -29.46 -4.62
N ILE A 30 -9.92 -29.74 -3.45
CA ILE A 30 -11.15 -29.08 -2.97
C ILE A 30 -10.91 -27.61 -2.62
N PHE A 31 -9.80 -27.29 -1.94
CA PHE A 31 -9.57 -25.95 -1.40
C PHE A 31 -8.52 -25.14 -2.16
N GLY A 32 -7.94 -25.70 -3.23
CA GLY A 32 -6.88 -25.04 -4.00
C GLY A 32 -5.63 -24.74 -3.16
N GLU A 33 -5.37 -25.52 -2.12
CA GLU A 33 -4.15 -25.38 -1.33
C GLU A 33 -2.92 -25.77 -2.15
N LEU A 34 -1.77 -25.17 -1.87
CA LEU A 34 -0.51 -25.56 -2.50
C LEU A 34 0.00 -26.86 -1.90
N PRO A 35 0.49 -27.82 -2.71
CA PRO A 35 1.13 -29.03 -2.19
C PRO A 35 2.33 -28.61 -1.34
N ASN A 36 2.48 -29.24 -0.17
CA ASN A 36 3.72 -29.16 0.58
C ASN A 36 4.78 -29.93 -0.21
N LEU A 37 5.45 -29.28 -1.17
CA LEU A 37 6.67 -29.83 -1.77
C LEU A 37 7.65 -30.09 -0.62
N ASP A 38 8.45 -31.15 -0.76
CA ASP A 38 9.42 -31.60 0.25
C ASP A 38 10.01 -30.42 1.04
N ASN A 39 9.93 -30.51 2.38
CA ASN A 39 10.28 -29.47 3.36
C ASN A 39 11.68 -28.82 3.17
N SER A 40 12.49 -29.34 2.27
CA SER A 40 13.82 -28.86 1.89
C SER A 40 13.80 -27.64 0.94
N ARG A 41 12.70 -27.37 0.20
CA ARG A 41 12.67 -26.30 -0.82
C ARG A 41 11.86 -25.07 -0.38
N ARG A 42 12.42 -23.88 -0.61
CA ARG A 42 11.73 -22.59 -0.39
C ARG A 42 10.70 -22.37 -1.49
N SER A 43 9.41 -22.54 -1.18
CA SER A 43 8.28 -22.40 -2.13
C SER A 43 7.82 -20.95 -2.38
N GLY A 44 8.34 -19.95 -1.66
CA GLY A 44 7.93 -18.55 -1.79
C GLY A 44 6.53 -18.23 -1.26
N THR A 45 5.76 -19.21 -0.77
CA THR A 45 4.38 -19.04 -0.26
C THR A 45 4.29 -17.99 0.84
N LYS A 46 5.34 -17.80 1.65
CA LYS A 46 5.39 -16.74 2.67
C LYS A 46 5.22 -15.35 2.05
N ILE A 47 5.87 -15.09 0.91
CA ILE A 47 5.82 -13.79 0.22
C ILE A 47 4.45 -13.60 -0.42
N LEU A 48 3.92 -14.65 -1.07
CA LEU A 48 2.59 -14.59 -1.70
C LEU A 48 1.45 -14.39 -0.69
N LYS A 49 1.61 -14.88 0.54
CA LYS A 49 0.66 -14.67 1.65
C LYS A 49 0.74 -13.28 2.28
N GLN A 50 1.80 -12.50 2.01
CA GLN A 50 1.91 -11.16 2.56
C GLN A 50 0.90 -10.23 1.91
N ALA A 51 0.14 -9.51 2.73
CA ALA A 51 -0.75 -8.46 2.24
C ALA A 51 0.07 -7.33 1.60
N HIS A 52 -0.39 -6.83 0.46
CA HIS A 52 0.26 -5.71 -0.20
C HIS A 52 0.10 -4.43 0.62
N THR A 53 1.23 -3.82 1.00
CA THR A 53 1.28 -2.57 1.79
C THR A 53 1.34 -1.32 0.90
N GLY A 54 1.58 -1.47 -0.40
CA GLY A 54 1.74 -0.37 -1.35
C GLY A 54 0.64 0.69 -1.30
N PRO A 55 -0.66 0.32 -1.30
CA PRO A 55 -1.75 1.30 -1.24
C PRO A 55 -1.74 2.14 0.04
N TYR A 56 -1.37 1.54 1.18
CA TYR A 56 -1.27 2.24 2.46
C TYR A 56 -0.09 3.21 2.49
N LEU A 57 1.05 2.78 1.96
CA LEU A 57 2.26 3.62 1.88
C LEU A 57 2.05 4.81 0.92
N ALA A 58 1.41 4.59 -0.22
CA ALA A 58 1.11 5.65 -1.18
C ALA A 58 0.18 6.73 -0.62
N ARG A 59 -0.72 6.35 0.29
CA ARG A 59 -1.70 7.25 0.94
C ARG A 59 -1.24 7.80 2.29
N TYR A 60 0.06 7.69 2.59
CA TYR A 60 0.59 8.11 3.90
C TYR A 60 0.33 9.59 4.18
N TYR A 61 0.50 10.46 3.18
CA TYR A 61 0.11 11.86 3.26
C TYR A 61 -1.25 12.06 2.59
N PRO A 62 -2.23 12.70 3.26
CA PRO A 62 -3.51 12.98 2.65
C PRO A 62 -3.36 14.06 1.58
N ASP A 63 -4.12 13.91 0.49
CA ASP A 63 -4.17 14.93 -0.55
C ASP A 63 -4.85 16.21 -0.03
N PRO A 64 -4.29 17.40 -0.29
CA PRO A 64 -4.90 18.65 0.13
C PRO A 64 -6.17 18.93 -0.68
N ILE A 65 -7.23 19.39 0.01
CA ILE A 65 -8.52 19.75 -0.59
C ILE A 65 -8.41 20.82 -1.69
N ALA A 66 -7.36 21.65 -1.65
CA ALA A 66 -7.14 22.67 -2.66
C ALA A 66 -7.07 22.08 -4.09
N ASN A 67 -6.54 20.87 -4.24
CA ASN A 67 -6.42 20.23 -5.55
C ASN A 67 -7.78 19.82 -6.12
N SER A 68 -8.68 19.28 -5.28
CA SER A 68 -10.05 18.94 -5.71
C SER A 68 -10.89 20.19 -5.90
N ALA A 69 -10.79 21.18 -5.00
CA ALA A 69 -11.50 22.45 -5.09
C ALA A 69 -11.17 23.23 -6.38
N ARG A 70 -9.90 23.22 -6.82
CA ARG A 70 -9.49 23.85 -8.10
C ARG A 70 -10.07 23.19 -9.34
N LYS A 71 -10.34 21.87 -9.28
CA LYS A 71 -10.98 21.14 -10.38
C LYS A 71 -12.47 21.47 -10.45
N ALA A 72 -13.12 21.61 -9.30
CA ALA A 72 -14.55 21.93 -9.22
C ALA A 72 -14.85 23.41 -9.54
N THR A 73 -14.02 24.32 -9.03
CA THR A 73 -14.20 25.77 -9.18
C THR A 73 -12.95 26.39 -9.80
N PRO A 74 -12.96 26.68 -11.12
CA PRO A 74 -11.86 27.36 -11.77
C PRO A 74 -11.54 28.70 -11.08
N GLY A 75 -10.27 28.92 -10.73
CA GLY A 75 -9.84 30.13 -10.04
C GLY A 75 -9.89 30.07 -8.51
N TYR A 76 -10.28 28.94 -7.91
CA TYR A 76 -10.20 28.74 -6.46
C TYR A 76 -8.76 28.94 -5.95
N LYS A 77 -8.61 29.76 -4.92
CA LYS A 77 -7.36 30.00 -4.20
C LYS A 77 -7.57 29.77 -2.72
N THR A 78 -6.52 29.31 -2.05
CA THR A 78 -6.51 29.26 -0.59
C THR A 78 -6.27 30.66 -0.02
N GLU A 79 -6.74 30.92 1.20
CA GLU A 79 -6.52 32.20 1.89
C GLU A 79 -5.03 32.58 1.96
N LEU A 80 -4.15 31.58 2.18
CA LEU A 80 -2.70 31.77 2.20
C LEU A 80 -2.13 32.16 0.84
N GLU A 81 -2.70 31.68 -0.25
CA GLU A 81 -2.30 32.06 -1.62
C GLU A 81 -2.74 33.48 -1.92
N GLU A 82 -3.99 33.84 -1.63
CA GLU A 82 -4.47 35.21 -1.80
C GLU A 82 -3.66 36.22 -0.97
N ARG A 83 -3.35 35.87 0.29
CA ARG A 83 -2.52 36.72 1.15
C ARG A 83 -1.12 36.90 0.55
N ARG A 84 -0.54 35.84 0.00
CA ARG A 84 0.77 35.89 -0.67
C ARG A 84 0.73 36.78 -1.92
N GLU A 85 -0.31 36.67 -2.72
CA GLU A 85 -0.52 37.50 -3.92
C GLU A 85 -0.68 38.98 -3.55
N ARG A 86 -1.53 39.30 -2.58
CA ARG A 86 -1.70 40.68 -2.07
C ARG A 86 -0.39 41.25 -1.56
N LYS A 87 0.37 40.48 -0.78
CA LYS A 87 1.70 40.88 -0.29
C LYS A 87 2.67 41.15 -1.44
N ALA A 88 2.71 40.27 -2.45
CA ALA A 88 3.56 40.44 -3.61
C ALA A 88 3.21 41.71 -4.40
N LEU A 89 1.93 42.02 -4.57
CA LEU A 89 1.47 43.25 -5.22
C LEU A 89 1.93 44.51 -4.47
N VAL A 90 1.77 44.53 -3.14
CA VAL A 90 2.22 45.67 -2.32
C VAL A 90 3.74 45.85 -2.42
N MET A 91 4.52 44.77 -2.39
CA MET A 91 5.98 44.83 -2.52
C MET A 91 6.41 45.33 -3.90
N ARG A 92 5.73 44.90 -4.98
CA ARG A 92 5.96 45.39 -6.34
C ARG A 92 5.68 46.89 -6.45
N ARG A 93 4.58 47.37 -5.88
CA ARG A 93 4.24 48.82 -5.84
C ARG A 93 5.32 49.64 -5.13
N ARG A 94 5.95 49.07 -4.10
CA ARG A 94 7.07 49.71 -3.37
C ARG A 94 8.41 49.63 -4.10
N GLY A 95 8.49 49.02 -5.29
CA GLY A 95 9.75 48.75 -5.98
C GLY A 95 10.62 47.66 -5.33
N LYS A 96 10.11 46.98 -4.31
CA LYS A 96 10.79 45.90 -3.57
C LYS A 96 10.31 44.51 -4.00
N GLY A 97 9.72 44.41 -5.18
CA GLY A 97 9.34 43.13 -5.78
C GLY A 97 10.58 42.30 -6.12
N ALA A 98 10.43 40.98 -6.18
CA ALA A 98 11.51 40.13 -6.65
C ALA A 98 11.89 40.52 -8.09
N PRO A 99 13.19 40.66 -8.41
CA PRO A 99 13.63 40.99 -9.76
C PRO A 99 13.34 39.82 -10.71
N LYS A 100 13.34 40.10 -12.02
CA LYS A 100 13.29 39.05 -13.04
C LYS A 100 14.46 38.08 -12.83
N LYS A 101 14.21 36.78 -12.95
CA LYS A 101 15.26 35.74 -12.87
C LYS A 101 16.42 36.12 -13.79
N GLY A 102 17.65 36.11 -13.27
CA GLY A 102 18.85 36.57 -13.99
C GLY A 102 19.20 38.05 -13.75
N ALA A 103 18.21 38.95 -13.65
CA ALA A 103 18.38 40.40 -13.42
C ALA A 103 18.69 40.78 -11.97
N GLY A 104 19.37 39.89 -11.24
CA GLY A 104 19.81 40.16 -9.88
C GLY A 104 20.99 41.13 -9.84
N LYS A 105 21.31 41.60 -8.63
CA LYS A 105 22.43 42.54 -8.39
C LYS A 105 23.77 42.07 -8.97
N ARG A 106 23.99 40.77 -9.09
CA ARG A 106 25.22 40.21 -9.71
C ARG A 106 25.32 40.50 -11.20
N GLN A 107 24.20 40.52 -11.94
CA GLN A 107 24.22 40.84 -13.37
C GLN A 107 24.51 42.32 -13.61
N GLN A 108 23.98 43.22 -12.78
CA GLN A 108 24.22 44.67 -12.93
C GLN A 108 25.64 45.13 -12.54
N ARG A 109 26.44 44.24 -11.94
CA ARG A 109 27.83 44.53 -11.53
C ARG A 109 28.87 43.95 -12.50
N LYS A 110 28.43 43.23 -13.54
CA LYS A 110 29.25 42.87 -14.70
C LYS A 110 29.10 43.97 -15.74
#